data_AF-A0A3D2B6H4-F1
#
_entry.id   AF-A0A3D2B6H4-F1
#
_cell.length_a   1.000
_cell.length_b   1.000
_cell.length_c   1.000
_cell.angle_alpha   90.00
_cell.angle_beta   90.00
_cell.angle_gamma   90.00
#
_symmetry.space_group_name_H-M   'P 1'
#
loop_
_entity.id
_entity.type
_entity.pdbx_description
1 polymer ?
#
loop_
_entity_poly.entity_id
_entity_poly.type
_entity_poly.pdbx_seq_one_letter_code
_entity_poly.pdbx_strand_id
1 'polypeptide(L)' 'MRPRFFVPEIESVGEVVVLSLDESRHLCQVLRLGVNDEICVFDGRGSEYLARIEGVAR' A
#
# COMPACT_ATOMS: atom_id res chain seq x y z
N MET A 1 11.47 -5.84 8.48
CA MET A 1 10.76 -4.55 8.50
C MET A 1 9.65 -4.62 7.46
N ARG A 2 8.41 -4.28 7.82
CA ARG A 2 7.30 -4.23 6.85
C ARG A 2 7.40 -2.94 6.03
N PRO A 3 7.23 -2.97 4.71
CA PRO A 3 7.25 -1.77 3.89
C PRO A 3 6.06 -0.89 4.23
N ARG A 4 6.30 0.43 4.24
CA ARG A 4 5.33 1.46 4.59
C ARG A 4 5.14 2.42 3.41
N PHE A 5 3.90 2.61 3.01
CA PHE A 5 3.52 3.41 1.84
C PHE A 5 2.73 4.64 2.26
N PHE A 6 3.00 5.75 1.61
CA PHE A 6 2.32 7.00 1.89
C PHE A 6 1.06 7.10 1.04
N VAL A 7 -0.10 7.15 1.69
CA VAL A 7 -1.40 7.25 1.00
C VAL A 7 -2.22 8.34 1.69
N PRO A 8 -2.13 9.60 1.22
CA PRO A 8 -2.86 10.72 1.84
C PRO A 8 -4.37 10.68 1.58
N GLU A 9 -4.81 9.83 0.65
CA GLU A 9 -6.20 9.67 0.22
C GLU A 9 -6.99 8.69 1.11
N ILE A 10 -6.38 8.11 2.16
CA ILE A 10 -7.11 7.25 3.09
C ILE A 10 -8.09 8.11 3.90
N GLU A 11 -9.38 7.97 3.62
CA GLU A 11 -10.43 8.63 4.41
C GLU A 11 -11.06 7.69 5.44
N SER A 12 -11.07 6.38 5.19
CA SER A 12 -11.71 5.39 6.07
C SER A 12 -11.08 3.99 6.01
N VAL A 13 -11.22 3.23 7.10
CA VAL A 13 -10.83 1.81 7.15
C VAL A 13 -11.77 1.00 6.24
N GLY A 14 -11.19 0.15 5.39
CA GLY A 14 -11.93 -0.69 4.44
C GLY A 14 -12.04 -0.10 3.03
N GLU A 15 -11.44 1.08 2.81
CA GLU A 15 -11.32 1.68 1.49
C GLU A 15 -10.22 0.99 0.65
N VAL A 16 -10.47 0.86 -0.65
CA VAL A 16 -9.49 0.37 -1.61
C VAL A 16 -8.82 1.57 -2.26
N VAL A 17 -7.53 1.72 -2.01
CA VAL A 17 -6.70 2.80 -2.56
C VAL A 17 -5.74 2.26 -3.61
N VAL A 18 -5.54 3.02 -4.68
CA VAL A 18 -4.60 2.65 -5.75
C VAL A 18 -3.27 3.33 -5.48
N LEU A 19 -2.22 2.55 -5.27
CA LEU A 19 -0.86 3.08 -5.14
C LEU A 19 -0.37 3.58 -6.50
N SER A 20 0.52 4.58 -6.45
CA SER A 20 1.13 5.12 -7.68
C SER A 20 1.92 4.05 -8.45
N LEU A 21 2.11 4.25 -9.75
CA LEU A 21 2.80 3.29 -10.62
C LEU A 21 4.27 3.08 -10.18
N ASP A 22 4.91 4.15 -9.68
CA ASP A 22 6.29 4.13 -9.19
C ASP A 22 6.41 3.28 -7.91
N GLU A 23 5.49 3.47 -6.95
CA GLU A 23 5.41 2.66 -5.74
C GLU A 23 5.03 1.20 -6.05
N SER A 24 4.18 0.98 -7.05
CA SER A 24 3.78 -0.36 -7.52
C SER A 24 4.96 -1.13 -8.12
N ARG A 25 5.85 -0.45 -8.87
CA ARG A 25 7.11 -1.04 -9.35
C ARG A 25 8.07 -1.35 -8.21
N HIS A 26 8.20 -0.45 -7.23
CA HIS A 26 9.01 -0.70 -6.04
C HIS A 26 8.48 -1.92 -5.25
N LEU A 27 7.15 -2.02 -5.11
CA LEU A 27 6.45 -3.15 -4.50
C LEU A 27 6.76 -4.49 -5.17
N CYS A 28 6.56 -4.57 -6.49
CA CYS A 28 6.68 -5.84 -7.20
C CYS A 28 8.14 -6.23 -7.50
N GLN A 29 9.01 -5.27 -7.83
CA GLN A 29 10.36 -5.57 -8.27
C GLN A 29 11.38 -5.65 -7.13
N VAL A 30 11.25 -4.79 -6.11
CA VAL A 30 12.20 -4.75 -4.99
C VAL A 30 11.72 -5.62 -3.84
N LEU A 31 10.45 -5.49 -3.45
CA LEU A 31 9.90 -6.19 -2.29
C LEU A 31 9.27 -7.54 -2.64
N ARG A 32 9.02 -7.79 -3.94
CA ARG A 32 8.41 -9.03 -4.48
C ARG A 32 7.06 -9.36 -3.84
N LEU A 33 6.34 -8.33 -3.42
CA LEU A 33 5.02 -8.49 -2.81
C LEU A 33 3.98 -8.75 -3.90
N GLY A 34 3.05 -9.65 -3.60
CA GLY A 34 1.96 -10.07 -4.46
C GLY A 34 0.60 -9.81 -3.86
N VAL A 35 -0.44 -10.20 -4.60
CA VAL A 35 -1.82 -10.20 -4.10
C VAL A 35 -1.92 -11.08 -2.85
N ASN A 36 -2.64 -10.59 -1.84
CA ASN A 36 -2.77 -11.11 -0.48
C ASN A 36 -1.65 -10.78 0.49
N ASP A 37 -0.57 -10.12 0.07
CA ASP A 37 0.45 -9.70 1.02
C ASP A 37 -0.01 -8.48 1.83
N GLU A 38 0.45 -8.43 3.09
CA GLU A 38 0.16 -7.35 4.02
C GLU A 38 1.23 -6.26 3.95
N ILE A 39 0.78 -5.01 3.88
CA ILE A 39 1.61 -3.80 3.86
C ILE A 39 1.11 -2.81 4.91
N CYS A 40 1.99 -1.90 5.32
CA CYS A 40 1.59 -0.76 6.15
C CYS A 40 1.35 0.45 5.25
N VAL A 41 0.26 1.17 5.47
CA VAL A 41 -0.03 2.44 4.79
C VAL A 41 -0.23 3.53 5.82
N PHE A 42 0.17 4.76 5.50
CA PHE A 42 0.05 5.90 6.42
C PHE A 42 -0.40 7.16 5.70
N ASP A 43 -1.19 7.98 6.39
CA ASP A 43 -1.83 9.18 5.83
C ASP A 43 -0.99 10.46 5.96
N GLY A 44 0.14 10.38 6.68
CA GLY A 44 1.00 11.54 7.01
C GLY A 44 0.38 12.52 8.02
N ARG A 45 -0.83 12.25 8.51
CA ARG A 45 -1.52 12.97 9.58
C ARG A 45 -1.29 12.33 10.96
N GLY A 46 -0.57 11.21 10.98
CA GLY A 46 -0.18 10.47 12.19
C GLY A 46 -0.87 9.11 12.33
N SER A 47 -1.71 8.73 11.37
CA SER A 47 -2.38 7.43 11.38
C SER A 47 -1.64 6.43 10.51
N GLU A 48 -1.44 5.22 11.04
CA GLU A 48 -0.92 4.07 10.29
C GLU A 48 -1.99 2.96 10.26
N TYR A 49 -2.12 2.30 9.11
CA TYR A 49 -3.10 1.25 8.87
C TYR A 49 -2.42 0.02 8.30
N LEU A 50 -3.00 -1.15 8.60
CA LEU A 50 -2.63 -2.41 7.98
C LEU A 50 -3.53 -2.62 6.76
N ALA A 51 -2.93 -2.77 5.59
CA ALA A 51 -3.63 -2.99 4.34
C ALA A 51 -3.16 -4.30 3.69
N ARG A 52 -4.02 -4.87 2.85
CA ARG A 52 -3.71 -6.06 2.06
C ARG A 52 -3.77 -5.71 0.59
N ILE A 53 -2.84 -6.24 -0.20
CA ILE A 53 -2.83 -6.04 -1.65
C ILE A 53 -3.96 -6.87 -2.27
N GLU A 54 -5.02 -6.21 -2.73
CA GLU A 54 -6.18 -6.85 -3.41
C GLU A 54 -5.90 -7.13 -4.90
N GLY A 55 -5.02 -6.35 -5.53
CA GLY A 55 -4.69 -6.51 -6.94
C GLY A 55 -3.48 -5.68 -7.36
N VAL A 56 -2.77 -6.15 -8.39
CA VAL A 56 -1.70 -5.39 -9.05
C VAL A 56 -2.11 -5.18 -10.50
N ALA A 57 -2.37 -3.93 -10.89
CA ALA A 57 -2.56 -3.57 -12.28
C ALA A 57 -1.19 -3.57 -12.98
N ARG A 58 -1.13 -4.21 -14.15
CA ARG A 58 0.08 -4.43 -14.94
C ARG A 58 0.18 -3.43 -16.10
#